data_AF-A0A840QRH0-F1
#
_entry.id   AF-A0A840QRH0-F1
#
_cell.length_a   1.000
_cell.length_b   1.000
_cell.length_c   1.000
_cell.angle_alpha   90.00
_cell.angle_beta   90.00
_cell.angle_gamma   90.00
#
_symmetry.space_group_name_H-M   'P 1'
#
loop_
_entity.id
_entity.type
_entity.pdbx_description
1 polymer ?
#
loop_
_entity_poly.entity_id
_entity_poly.type
_entity_poly.pdbx_seq_one_letter_code
_entity_poly.pdbx_strand_id
1 'polypeptide(L)'
;MDDRKTIIINEIKYWRKHRLLPETYCNFLLSLYTEGEQNQDNDEPRKSIFTSLVFIHLMVAIVVIVLTFLVTHFTVFSEPMQMTFLFVLLAVFMGIIYWFRLVQSLYVHIYIVTATLISFILMVELADFILPGERWFLGLVIVFTCVSWVVIGLKWAYQYLTIAGFSGLILLLIFLFM
;
A
#
# COMPACT_ATOMS: atom_id res chain seq x y z
N MET A 1 47.27 18.07 19.47
CA MET A 1 45.95 18.69 19.16
C MET A 1 44.90 17.63 18.78
N ASP A 2 45.32 16.43 18.37
CA ASP A 2 44.43 15.32 17.95
C ASP A 2 43.83 14.50 19.12
N ASP A 3 44.55 14.36 20.23
CA ASP A 3 44.15 13.47 21.33
C ASP A 3 42.81 13.86 21.97
N ARG A 4 42.54 15.18 22.08
CA ARG A 4 41.29 15.70 22.63
C ARG A 4 40.09 15.42 21.72
N LYS A 5 40.29 15.47 20.40
CA LYS A 5 39.26 15.18 19.38
C LYS A 5 38.83 13.71 19.50
N THR A 6 39.81 12.81 19.62
CA THR A 6 39.56 11.36 19.77
C THR A 6 38.84 11.01 21.08
N ILE A 7 39.18 11.68 22.19
CA ILE A 7 38.48 11.50 23.48
C ILE A 7 37.00 11.91 23.36
N ILE A 8 36.72 13.07 22.77
CA ILE A 8 35.34 13.58 22.60
C ILE A 8 34.52 12.63 21.71
N ILE A 9 35.10 12.11 20.62
CA ILE A 9 34.43 11.15 19.74
C ILE A 9 34.06 9.86 20.50
N ASN A 10 34.93 9.38 21.40
CA ASN A 10 34.66 8.19 22.21
C ASN A 10 33.56 8.43 23.25
N GLU A 11 33.49 9.61 23.86
CA GLU A 11 32.40 9.98 24.77
C GLU A 11 31.05 10.06 24.05
N ILE A 12 31.00 10.68 22.86
CA ILE A 12 29.77 10.74 22.06
C ILE A 12 29.28 9.32 21.69
N LYS A 13 30.20 8.41 21.34
CA LYS A 13 29.86 6.99 21.10
C LYS A 13 29.32 6.31 22.37
N TYR A 14 29.87 6.62 23.54
CA TYR A 14 29.38 6.13 24.82
C TYR A 14 27.96 6.63 25.13
N TRP A 15 27.68 7.92 24.92
CA TRP A 15 26.35 8.50 25.10
C TRP A 15 25.31 7.89 24.17
N ARG A 16 25.69 7.64 22.91
CA ARG A 16 24.84 6.95 21.91
C ARG A 16 24.49 5.53 22.35
N LYS A 17 25.48 4.76 22.82
CA LYS A 17 25.28 3.37 23.28
C LYS A 17 24.33 3.28 24.48
N HIS A 18 24.40 4.24 25.40
CA HIS A 18 23.58 4.26 26.62
C HIS A 18 22.32 5.13 26.51
N ARG A 19 22.01 5.65 25.31
CA ARG A 19 20.84 6.52 25.03
C ARG A 19 20.74 7.75 25.94
N LEU A 20 21.90 8.28 26.37
CA LEU A 20 21.98 9.48 27.21
C LEU A 20 21.65 10.76 26.43
N LEU A 21 21.84 10.74 25.11
CA LEU A 21 21.39 11.77 24.18
C LEU A 21 20.59 11.14 23.03
N PRO A 22 19.61 11.89 22.45
CA PRO A 22 18.93 11.45 21.24
C PRO A 22 19.90 11.30 20.06
N GLU A 23 19.66 10.29 19.20
CA GLU A 23 20.55 9.88 18.11
C GLU A 23 20.88 11.04 17.14
N THR A 24 19.92 11.93 16.89
CA THR A 24 20.09 13.12 16.04
C THR A 24 21.19 14.06 16.53
N TYR A 25 21.31 14.26 17.84
CA TYR A 25 22.33 15.13 18.42
C TYR A 25 23.72 14.50 18.42
N CYS A 26 23.81 13.18 18.70
CA CYS A 26 25.08 12.47 18.57
C CYS A 26 25.62 12.54 17.14
N ASN A 27 24.74 12.38 16.15
CA ASN A 27 25.12 12.44 14.73
C ASN A 27 25.61 13.85 14.33
N PHE A 28 24.94 14.90 14.80
CA PHE A 28 25.39 16.28 14.58
C PHE A 28 26.79 16.52 15.18
N LEU A 29 27.00 16.15 16.45
CA LEU A 29 28.30 16.32 17.12
C LEU A 29 29.39 15.48 16.45
N LEU A 30 29.11 14.23 16.10
CA LEU A 30 30.04 13.39 15.36
C LEU A 30 30.44 14.04 14.04
N SER A 31 29.48 14.52 13.24
CA SER A 31 29.78 15.17 11.95
C SER A 31 30.62 16.45 12.10
N LEU A 32 30.41 17.20 13.18
CA LEU A 32 31.16 18.41 13.49
C LEU A 32 32.61 18.08 13.90
N TYR A 33 32.78 17.05 14.74
CA TYR A 33 34.08 16.63 15.24
C TYR A 33 34.81 15.67 14.30
N THR A 34 34.18 15.10 13.28
CA THR A 34 34.86 14.31 12.25
C THR A 34 35.14 15.11 10.98
N GLU A 35 34.68 16.37 10.88
CA GLU A 35 34.97 17.27 9.75
C GLU A 35 34.67 16.65 8.37
N GLY A 36 33.75 15.68 8.31
CA GLY A 36 33.45 14.92 7.09
C GLY A 36 34.30 13.68 6.84
N GLU A 37 35.30 13.37 7.66
CA GLU A 37 35.97 12.06 7.72
C GLU A 37 35.11 11.04 8.49
N GLN A 38 33.87 10.89 8.05
CA GLN A 38 33.06 9.78 8.50
C GLN A 38 33.63 8.51 7.85
N ASN A 39 34.51 7.82 8.57
CA ASN A 39 34.71 6.39 8.37
C ASN A 39 33.32 5.77 8.23
N GLN A 40 33.05 5.20 7.06
CA GLN A 40 31.78 4.62 6.61
C GLN A 40 31.42 3.35 7.39
N ASP A 41 31.53 3.40 8.71
CA ASP A 41 31.29 2.25 9.56
C ASP A 41 30.32 2.69 10.65
N ASN A 42 29.14 2.06 10.63
CA ASN A 42 28.07 2.16 11.61
C ASN A 42 27.00 3.25 11.41
N ASP A 43 26.65 3.59 10.17
CA ASP A 43 25.24 3.87 9.87
C ASP A 43 24.52 2.52 9.83
N GLU A 44 24.06 2.05 10.99
CA GLU A 44 23.20 0.88 11.05
C GLU A 44 21.96 1.08 10.16
N PRO A 45 21.53 0.02 9.44
CA PRO A 45 20.69 0.12 8.27
C PRO A 45 19.21 0.22 8.65
N ARG A 46 18.80 1.20 9.46
CA ARG A 46 17.37 1.41 9.77
C ARG A 46 16.53 1.70 8.50
N LYS A 47 17.15 2.28 7.47
CA LYS A 47 16.50 2.50 6.17
C LYS A 47 16.30 1.19 5.38
N SER A 48 17.16 0.18 5.56
CA SER A 48 17.07 -1.10 4.84
C SER A 48 15.87 -1.93 5.29
N ILE A 49 15.63 -2.04 6.60
CA ILE A 49 14.55 -2.88 7.14
C ILE A 49 13.17 -2.34 6.74
N PHE A 50 12.96 -1.02 6.81
CA PHE A 50 11.69 -0.40 6.38
C PHE A 50 11.46 -0.58 4.87
N THR A 51 12.52 -0.41 4.06
CA THR A 51 12.44 -0.65 2.60
C THR A 51 12.15 -2.12 2.30
N SER A 52 12.74 -3.04 3.05
CA SER A 52 12.50 -4.48 2.93
C SER A 52 11.06 -4.87 3.30
N LEU A 53 10.50 -4.32 4.37
CA LEU A 53 9.11 -4.59 4.78
C LEU A 53 8.08 -4.01 3.80
N VAL A 54 8.28 -2.77 3.32
CA VAL A 54 7.44 -2.20 2.24
C VAL A 54 7.51 -3.09 1.00
N PHE A 55 8.70 -3.56 0.63
CA PHE A 55 8.89 -4.43 -0.52
C PHE A 55 8.15 -5.77 -0.35
N ILE A 56 8.18 -6.37 0.85
CA ILE A 56 7.41 -7.58 1.16
C ILE A 56 5.90 -7.33 1.00
N HIS A 57 5.36 -6.24 1.58
CA HIS A 57 3.94 -5.93 1.45
C HIS A 57 3.52 -5.66 0.00
N LEU A 58 4.38 -4.99 -0.77
CA LEU A 58 4.17 -4.77 -2.20
C LEU A 58 4.19 -6.10 -2.97
N MET A 59 5.13 -6.98 -2.66
CA MET A 59 5.26 -8.29 -3.31
C MET A 59 4.03 -9.17 -3.02
N VAL A 60 3.54 -9.15 -1.76
CA VAL A 60 2.28 -9.80 -1.38
C VAL A 60 1.10 -9.24 -2.18
N ALA A 61 0.98 -7.91 -2.29
CA ALA A 61 -0.08 -7.29 -3.08
C ALA A 61 -0.04 -7.71 -4.55
N ILE A 62 1.15 -7.75 -5.16
CA ILE A 62 1.34 -8.19 -6.55
C ILE A 62 0.95 -9.66 -6.70
N VAL A 63 1.41 -10.54 -5.81
CA VAL A 63 1.07 -11.97 -5.84
C VAL A 63 -0.44 -12.17 -5.74
N VAL A 64 -1.11 -11.42 -4.86
CA VAL A 64 -2.57 -11.51 -4.72
C VAL A 64 -3.29 -11.06 -5.99
N ILE A 65 -2.84 -9.98 -6.64
CA ILE A 65 -3.42 -9.52 -7.91
C ILE A 65 -3.23 -10.57 -9.01
N VAL A 66 -2.03 -11.13 -9.14
CA VAL A 66 -1.74 -12.18 -10.11
C VAL A 66 -2.59 -13.43 -9.83
N LEU A 67 -2.71 -13.82 -8.56
CA LEU A 67 -3.56 -14.94 -8.16
C LEU A 67 -5.04 -14.70 -8.48
N THR A 68 -5.51 -13.47 -8.27
CA THR A 68 -6.88 -13.07 -8.61
C THR A 68 -7.15 -13.24 -10.10
N PHE A 69 -6.24 -12.73 -10.94
CA PHE A 69 -6.32 -12.85 -12.39
C PHE A 69 -6.22 -14.31 -12.86
N LEU A 70 -5.37 -15.10 -12.21
CA LEU A 70 -5.23 -16.53 -12.49
C LEU A 70 -6.55 -17.26 -12.22
N VAL A 71 -7.19 -16.99 -11.08
CA VAL A 71 -8.44 -17.66 -10.69
C VAL A 71 -9.59 -17.30 -11.63
N THR A 72 -9.72 -16.03 -12.06
CA THR A 72 -10.79 -15.60 -12.96
C THR A 72 -10.62 -16.10 -14.39
N HIS A 73 -9.39 -16.13 -14.91
CA HIS A 73 -9.14 -16.59 -16.29
C HIS A 73 -8.97 -18.11 -16.45
N PHE A 74 -8.69 -18.85 -15.37
CA PHE A 74 -8.66 -20.30 -15.45
C PHE A 74 -10.07 -20.87 -15.55
N THR A 75 -10.42 -21.36 -16.74
CA THR A 75 -11.69 -22.02 -17.08
C THR A 75 -11.94 -23.34 -16.35
N VAL A 76 -11.04 -23.76 -15.45
CA VAL A 76 -11.21 -24.95 -14.61
C VAL A 76 -12.15 -24.68 -13.43
N PHE A 77 -12.24 -23.43 -12.98
CA PHE A 77 -13.10 -23.03 -11.87
C PHE A 77 -14.49 -22.66 -12.39
N SER A 78 -15.54 -23.03 -11.65
CA SER A 78 -16.89 -22.58 -11.95
C SER A 78 -17.10 -21.12 -11.55
N GLU A 79 -17.92 -20.39 -12.30
CA GLU A 79 -18.27 -18.99 -12.01
C GLU A 79 -18.64 -18.72 -10.54
N PRO A 80 -19.55 -19.50 -9.89
CA PRO A 80 -19.89 -19.24 -8.48
C PRO A 80 -18.72 -19.47 -7.51
N MET A 81 -17.76 -20.34 -7.86
CA MET A 81 -16.58 -20.60 -7.03
C MET A 81 -15.58 -19.43 -7.12
N GLN A 82 -15.38 -18.89 -8.32
CA GLN A 82 -14.54 -17.70 -8.54
C GLN A 82 -15.09 -16.50 -7.75
N MET A 83 -16.42 -16.28 -7.81
CA MET A 83 -17.10 -15.23 -7.06
C MET A 83 -16.94 -15.36 -5.55
N THR A 84 -17.12 -16.58 -5.03
CA THR A 84 -16.94 -16.86 -3.61
C THR A 84 -15.50 -16.58 -3.17
N PHE A 85 -14.52 -16.97 -3.99
CA PHE A 85 -13.11 -16.71 -3.72
C PHE A 85 -12.81 -15.19 -3.65
N LEU A 86 -13.28 -14.42 -4.64
CA LEU A 86 -13.13 -12.96 -4.67
C LEU A 86 -13.77 -12.29 -3.45
N PHE A 87 -14.96 -12.75 -3.05
CA PHE A 87 -15.67 -12.21 -1.89
C PHE A 87 -14.92 -12.49 -0.59
N VAL A 88 -14.45 -13.72 -0.38
CA VAL A 88 -13.65 -14.09 0.81
C VAL A 88 -12.36 -13.29 0.84
N LEU A 89 -11.67 -13.15 -0.30
CA LEU A 89 -10.46 -12.37 -0.41
C LEU A 89 -10.71 -10.90 -0.03
N LEU A 90 -11.78 -10.28 -0.56
CA LEU A 90 -12.16 -8.91 -0.22
C LEU A 90 -12.44 -8.75 1.29
N ALA A 91 -13.15 -9.70 1.91
CA ALA A 91 -13.45 -9.69 3.33
C ALA A 91 -12.17 -9.76 4.19
N VAL A 92 -11.22 -10.63 3.83
CA VAL A 92 -9.91 -10.72 4.49
C VAL A 92 -9.16 -9.39 4.39
N PHE A 93 -9.10 -8.79 3.20
CA PHE A 93 -8.44 -7.50 3.01
C PHE A 93 -9.13 -6.37 3.80
N MET A 94 -10.46 -6.34 3.89
CA MET A 94 -11.16 -5.39 4.76
C MET A 94 -10.79 -5.55 6.23
N GLY A 95 -10.69 -6.79 6.72
CA GLY A 95 -10.23 -7.07 8.09
C GLY A 95 -8.80 -6.59 8.35
N ILE A 96 -7.91 -6.83 7.40
CA ILE A 96 -6.50 -6.36 7.44
C ILE A 96 -6.44 -4.83 7.45
N ILE A 97 -7.23 -4.16 6.61
CA ILE A 97 -7.31 -2.69 6.56
C ILE A 97 -7.80 -2.14 7.91
N TYR A 98 -8.83 -2.74 8.50
CA TYR A 98 -9.35 -2.34 9.81
C TYR A 98 -8.26 -2.46 10.90
N TRP A 99 -7.54 -3.58 10.93
CA TRP A 99 -6.45 -3.80 11.88
C TRP A 99 -5.31 -2.79 11.71
N PHE A 100 -4.78 -2.62 10.50
CA PHE A 100 -3.66 -1.71 10.27
C PHE A 100 -4.02 -0.23 10.44
N ARG A 101 -5.29 0.14 10.26
CA ARG A 101 -5.79 1.49 10.60
C ARG A 101 -5.69 1.79 12.09
N LEU A 102 -5.93 0.79 12.94
CA LEU A 102 -5.79 0.94 14.38
C LEU A 102 -4.33 1.22 14.79
N VAL A 103 -3.38 0.66 14.03
CA VAL A 103 -1.93 0.78 14.26
C VAL A 103 -1.31 1.99 13.54
N GLN A 104 -2.10 2.81 12.82
CA GLN A 104 -1.64 4.00 12.07
C GLN A 104 -0.46 3.72 11.12
N SER A 105 -0.45 2.54 10.50
CA SER A 105 0.64 2.13 9.64
C SER A 105 0.50 2.68 8.21
N LEU A 106 1.62 3.12 7.61
CA LEU A 106 1.65 3.57 6.20
C LEU A 106 1.29 2.45 5.20
N TYR A 107 1.39 1.18 5.60
CA TYR A 107 1.06 0.02 4.74
C TYR A 107 -0.42 -0.09 4.42
N VAL A 108 -1.30 0.55 5.21
CA VAL A 108 -2.76 0.56 4.99
C VAL A 108 -3.12 0.96 3.56
N HIS A 109 -2.39 1.93 3.00
CA HIS A 109 -2.67 2.43 1.65
C HIS A 109 -2.50 1.35 0.57
N ILE A 110 -1.48 0.49 0.68
CA ILE A 110 -1.23 -0.61 -0.26
C ILE A 110 -2.42 -1.57 -0.25
N TYR A 111 -2.86 -1.97 0.95
CA TYR A 111 -4.00 -2.88 1.11
C TYR A 111 -5.32 -2.28 0.62
N ILE A 112 -5.54 -0.98 0.81
CA ILE A 112 -6.73 -0.28 0.29
C ILE A 112 -6.74 -0.33 -1.24
N VAL A 113 -5.61 -0.03 -1.90
CA VAL A 113 -5.52 -0.07 -3.37
C VAL A 113 -5.81 -1.48 -3.89
N THR A 114 -5.20 -2.51 -3.29
CA THR A 114 -5.45 -3.90 -3.67
C THR A 114 -6.92 -4.29 -3.46
N ALA A 115 -7.52 -3.92 -2.32
CA ALA A 115 -8.92 -4.21 -2.04
C ALA A 115 -9.88 -3.51 -3.02
N THR A 116 -9.59 -2.28 -3.43
CA THR A 116 -10.41 -1.56 -4.42
C THR A 116 -10.36 -2.25 -5.78
N LEU A 117 -9.18 -2.72 -6.20
CA LEU A 117 -9.04 -3.46 -7.46
C LEU A 117 -9.80 -4.81 -7.42
N ILE A 118 -9.70 -5.56 -6.31
CA ILE A 118 -10.47 -6.80 -6.12
C ILE A 118 -11.97 -6.52 -6.12
N SER A 119 -12.41 -5.45 -5.46
CA SER A 119 -13.82 -5.04 -5.43
C SER A 119 -14.34 -4.69 -6.82
N PHE A 120 -13.52 -4.10 -7.69
CA PHE A 120 -13.91 -3.82 -9.07
C PHE A 120 -14.18 -5.11 -9.85
N ILE A 121 -13.23 -6.05 -9.79
CA ILE A 121 -13.32 -7.34 -10.48
C ILE A 121 -14.56 -8.08 -10.00
N LEU A 122 -14.78 -8.16 -8.68
CA LEU A 122 -15.96 -8.79 -8.09
C LEU A 122 -17.26 -8.16 -8.61
N MET A 123 -17.35 -6.84 -8.71
CA MET A 123 -18.58 -6.18 -9.19
C MET A 123 -18.85 -6.45 -10.67
N VAL A 124 -17.80 -6.52 -11.51
CA VAL A 124 -17.94 -6.86 -12.93
C VAL A 124 -18.41 -8.30 -13.11
N GLU A 125 -17.78 -9.25 -12.42
CA GLU A 125 -18.15 -10.67 -12.47
C GLU A 125 -19.57 -10.90 -11.92
N LEU A 126 -19.95 -10.18 -10.85
CA LEU A 126 -21.32 -10.23 -10.31
C LEU A 126 -22.36 -9.72 -11.31
N ALA A 127 -22.03 -8.66 -12.04
CA ALA A 127 -22.92 -8.08 -13.03
C ALA A 127 -23.17 -9.04 -14.19
N ASP A 128 -22.13 -9.72 -14.66
CA ASP A 128 -22.22 -10.69 -15.75
C ASP A 128 -23.00 -11.95 -15.33
N PHE A 129 -22.82 -12.41 -14.09
CA PHE A 129 -23.57 -13.55 -13.54
C PHE A 129 -25.08 -13.27 -13.38
N ILE A 130 -25.46 -12.05 -12.99
CA ILE A 130 -26.88 -11.70 -12.75
C ILE A 130 -27.63 -11.48 -14.08
N LEU A 131 -27.04 -10.72 -15.01
CA LEU A 131 -27.66 -10.36 -16.29
C LEU A 131 -26.62 -10.48 -17.42
N PRO A 132 -26.39 -11.70 -17.95
CA PRO A 132 -25.37 -11.91 -18.96
C PRO A 132 -25.70 -11.15 -20.24
N GLY A 133 -24.74 -10.37 -20.74
CA GLY A 133 -24.81 -9.71 -22.05
C GLY A 133 -25.53 -8.34 -22.10
N GLU A 134 -26.14 -7.88 -21.01
CA GLU A 134 -26.81 -6.57 -20.96
C GLU A 134 -25.81 -5.44 -20.67
N ARG A 135 -25.24 -4.85 -21.74
CA ARG A 135 -24.22 -3.79 -21.67
C ARG A 135 -24.64 -2.60 -20.79
N TRP A 136 -25.94 -2.28 -20.79
CA TRP A 136 -26.47 -1.19 -19.96
C TRP A 136 -26.37 -1.50 -18.46
N PHE A 137 -26.64 -2.76 -18.07
CA PHE A 137 -26.56 -3.19 -16.68
C PHE A 137 -25.13 -3.19 -16.16
N LEU A 138 -24.18 -3.68 -16.96
CA LEU A 138 -22.75 -3.59 -16.68
C LEU A 138 -22.29 -2.15 -16.47
N GLY A 139 -22.69 -1.23 -17.36
CA GLY A 139 -22.40 0.19 -17.22
C GLY A 139 -22.93 0.76 -15.91
N LEU A 140 -24.16 0.42 -15.53
CA LEU A 140 -24.76 0.87 -14.27
C LEU A 140 -23.97 0.37 -13.05
N VAL A 141 -23.56 -0.91 -13.04
CA VAL A 141 -22.76 -1.48 -11.94
C VAL A 141 -21.39 -0.82 -11.82
N ILE A 142 -20.74 -0.51 -12.94
CA ILE A 142 -19.47 0.22 -12.94
C ILE A 142 -19.65 1.64 -12.39
N VAL A 143 -20.71 2.36 -12.80
CA VAL A 143 -21.03 3.69 -12.23
C VAL A 143 -21.21 3.59 -10.72
N PHE A 144 -21.98 2.61 -10.23
CA PHE A 144 -22.16 2.39 -8.79
C PHE A 144 -20.83 2.13 -8.08
N THR A 145 -19.96 1.30 -8.67
CA THR A 145 -18.64 1.00 -8.12
C THR A 145 -17.77 2.26 -8.05
N CYS A 146 -17.69 3.05 -9.12
CA CYS A 146 -16.93 4.30 -9.16
C CYS A 146 -17.47 5.35 -8.16
N VAL A 147 -18.80 5.49 -8.07
CA VAL A 147 -19.44 6.39 -7.09
C VAL A 147 -19.11 5.95 -5.67
N SER A 148 -19.16 4.64 -5.38
CA SER A 148 -18.79 4.12 -4.07
C SER A 148 -17.35 4.50 -3.69
N TRP A 149 -16.41 4.42 -4.65
CA TRP A 149 -15.01 4.81 -4.43
C TRP A 149 -14.86 6.31 -4.20
N VAL A 150 -15.57 7.15 -4.95
CA VAL A 150 -15.55 8.60 -4.74
C VAL A 150 -16.08 8.96 -3.35
N VAL A 151 -17.19 8.33 -2.91
CA VAL A 151 -17.76 8.57 -1.58
C VAL A 151 -16.80 8.11 -0.47
N ILE A 152 -16.20 6.93 -0.59
CA ILE A 152 -15.22 6.40 0.38
C ILE A 152 -13.95 7.27 0.39
N GLY A 153 -13.46 7.66 -0.78
CA GLY A 153 -12.28 8.52 -0.96
C GLY A 153 -12.49 9.90 -0.35
N LEU A 154 -13.68 10.49 -0.51
CA LEU A 154 -14.04 11.76 0.09
C LEU A 154 -14.18 11.64 1.61
N LYS A 155 -14.86 10.60 2.11
CA LYS A 155 -15.06 10.37 3.55
C LYS A 155 -13.72 10.17 4.28
N TRP A 156 -12.75 9.52 3.64
CA TRP A 156 -11.46 9.17 4.24
C TRP A 156 -10.30 10.03 3.74
N ALA A 157 -10.58 11.14 3.01
CA ALA A 157 -9.62 12.09 2.45
C ALA A 157 -8.48 11.44 1.62
N TYR A 158 -8.75 10.30 0.99
CA TYR A 158 -7.79 9.58 0.16
C TYR A 158 -7.86 10.08 -1.29
N GLN A 159 -6.99 11.03 -1.62
CA GLN A 159 -6.95 11.69 -2.93
C GLN A 159 -6.84 10.70 -4.10
N TYR A 160 -6.02 9.65 -3.95
CA TYR A 160 -5.84 8.62 -4.98
C TYR A 160 -7.13 7.86 -5.32
N LEU A 161 -8.00 7.63 -4.34
CA LEU A 161 -9.23 6.87 -4.54
C LEU A 161 -10.29 7.70 -5.28
N THR A 162 -10.37 8.99 -4.95
CA THR A 162 -11.20 9.95 -5.70
C THR A 162 -10.75 10.11 -7.14
N ILE A 163 -9.43 10.20 -7.39
CA ILE A 163 -8.88 10.31 -8.75
C ILE A 163 -9.21 9.04 -9.55
N ALA A 164 -9.02 7.86 -8.95
CA ALA A 164 -9.35 6.59 -9.59
C ALA A 164 -10.85 6.50 -9.95
N GLY A 165 -11.74 6.88 -9.03
CA GLY A 165 -13.19 6.90 -9.27
C GLY A 165 -13.60 7.84 -10.41
N PHE A 166 -13.05 9.07 -10.44
CA PHE A 166 -13.29 10.01 -11.54
C PHE A 166 -12.74 9.49 -12.88
N SER A 167 -11.54 8.91 -12.90
CA SER A 167 -10.97 8.33 -14.13
C SER A 167 -11.83 7.18 -14.67
N GLY A 168 -12.38 6.34 -13.79
CA GLY A 168 -13.28 5.26 -14.17
C GLY A 168 -14.59 5.77 -14.77
N LEU A 169 -15.16 6.83 -14.20
CA LEU A 169 -16.36 7.47 -14.73
C LEU A 169 -16.12 8.08 -16.11
N ILE A 170 -14.99 8.76 -16.30
CA ILE A 170 -14.61 9.36 -17.59
C ILE A 170 -14.42 8.27 -18.66
N LEU A 171 -13.72 7.18 -18.33
CA LEU A 171 -13.53 6.05 -19.24
C LEU A 171 -14.86 5.40 -19.65
N LEU A 172 -15.80 5.26 -18.72
CA LEU A 172 -17.14 4.73 -19.03
C LEU A 172 -17.90 5.65 -19.97
N LEU A 173 -17.87 6.96 -19.73
CA LEU A 173 -18.50 7.93 -20.63
C LEU A 173 -17.93 7.84 -22.04
N ILE A 174 -16.62 7.68 -22.18
CA ILE A 174 -15.96 7.46 -23.48
C ILE A 174 -16.46 6.16 -24.11
N PHE A 175 -16.52 5.07 -23.35
CA PHE A 175 -16.99 3.77 -23.85
C PHE A 175 -18.46 3.77 -24.27
N LEU A 176 -19.32 4.54 -23.60
CA LEU A 176 -20.75 4.62 -23.94
C LEU A 176 -21.00 5.49 -25.18
N PHE A 177 -20.12 6.45 -25.46
CA PHE A 177 -20.25 7.38 -26.60
C PHE A 177 -19.54 6.91 -27.88
N MET A 178 -18.68 5.89 -27.78
CA MET A 178 -17.99 5.25 -28.90
C MET A 178 -18.75 4.02 -29.40
#